data_AF-A0A7S2Z3P3-F1
#
_entry.id   AF-A0A7S2Z3P3-F1
#
_cell.length_a   1.000
_cell.length_b   1.000
_cell.length_c   1.000
_cell.angle_alpha   90.00
_cell.angle_beta   90.00
_cell.angle_gamma   90.00
#
_symmetry.space_group_name_H-M   'P 1'
#
loop_
_entity.id
_entity.type
_entity.pdbx_description
1 polymer ?
#
loop_
_entity_poly.entity_id
_entity_poly.type
_entity_poly.pdbx_seq_one_letter_code
_entity_poly.pdbx_strand_id
1 'polypeptide(L)'
;GKSRSVGSSTTSLAREATKASLAKRGLQLWDLGRNTGKLLYNQTLARVNGASLRYEWSEHPINLARLLDILMQVHAEEIFRHGFFNADPHPGNIMLLKDGRIGLIDYG
;
A
#
# COMPACT_ATOMS: atom_id res chain seq x y z
N GLY A 1 -26.16 25.72 21.95
CA GLY A 1 -26.31 24.52 21.10
C GLY A 1 -25.09 24.39 20.22
N LYS A 2 -24.31 23.32 20.37
CA LYS A 2 -23.07 23.06 19.61
C LYS A 2 -23.43 22.75 18.16
N SER A 3 -23.04 23.62 17.24
CA SER A 3 -23.16 23.40 15.79
C SER A 3 -21.79 23.58 15.15
N ARG A 4 -21.39 22.58 14.36
CA ARG A 4 -20.39 22.62 13.27
C ARG A 4 -18.90 22.61 13.66
N SER A 5 -18.36 21.41 13.88
CA SER A 5 -16.92 21.11 13.73
C SER A 5 -16.63 20.04 12.65
N VAL A 6 -17.59 19.71 11.79
CA VAL A 6 -17.48 18.60 10.82
C VAL A 6 -16.54 18.93 9.63
N GLY A 7 -16.20 20.20 9.40
CA GLY A 7 -15.38 20.63 8.25
C GLY A 7 -13.85 20.59 8.43
N SER A 8 -13.34 20.51 9.67
CA SER A 8 -11.88 20.57 9.90
C SER A 8 -11.19 19.22 9.66
N SER A 9 -11.88 18.12 9.96
CA SER A 9 -11.33 16.74 9.93
C SER A 9 -11.15 16.20 8.51
N THR A 10 -12.07 16.51 7.59
CA THR A 10 -11.98 16.07 6.18
C THR A 10 -10.84 16.76 5.43
N THR A 11 -10.59 18.04 5.75
CA THR A 11 -9.51 18.82 5.15
C THR A 11 -8.12 18.35 5.62
N SER A 12 -7.99 17.91 6.87
CA SER A 12 -6.72 17.36 7.37
C SER A 12 -6.39 16.00 6.74
N LEU A 13 -7.38 15.11 6.62
CA LEU A 13 -7.22 13.78 6.01
C LEU A 13 -6.81 13.88 4.52
N ALA A 14 -7.42 14.78 3.76
CA ALA A 14 -7.07 15.00 2.35
C ALA A 14 -5.62 15.49 2.18
N ARG A 15 -5.17 16.37 3.06
CA ARG A 15 -3.78 16.87 3.08
C ARG A 15 -2.78 15.77 3.45
N GLU A 16 -3.12 14.93 4.40
CA GLU A 16 -2.30 13.80 4.84
C GLU A 16 -2.17 12.75 3.73
N ALA A 17 -3.28 12.41 3.06
CA ALA A 17 -3.26 11.54 1.89
C ALA A 17 -2.40 12.10 0.74
N THR A 18 -2.42 13.42 0.52
CA THR A 18 -1.59 14.10 -0.49
C THR A 18 -0.10 14.03 -0.14
N LYS A 19 0.25 14.28 1.14
CA LYS A 19 1.63 14.13 1.63
C LYS A 19 2.13 12.70 1.49
N ALA A 20 1.32 11.71 1.86
CA ALA A 20 1.65 10.29 1.70
C ALA A 20 1.87 9.92 0.22
N SER A 21 1.04 10.43 -0.69
CA SER A 21 1.20 10.23 -2.14
C SER A 21 2.49 10.85 -2.69
N LEU A 22 2.84 12.06 -2.25
CA LEU A 22 4.09 12.72 -2.63
C LEU A 22 5.32 11.97 -2.10
N ALA A 23 5.28 11.53 -0.84
CA ALA A 23 6.32 10.71 -0.25
C ALA A 23 6.49 9.39 -1.02
N LYS A 24 5.38 8.73 -1.39
CA LYS A 24 5.36 7.52 -2.22
C LYS A 24 6.07 7.75 -3.56
N ARG A 25 5.74 8.85 -4.25
CA ARG A 25 6.38 9.21 -5.53
C ARG A 25 7.87 9.50 -5.39
N GLY A 26 8.27 10.21 -4.33
CA GLY A 26 9.68 10.47 -4.04
C GLY A 26 10.47 9.16 -3.85
N LEU A 27 9.92 8.22 -3.08
CA LEU A 27 10.50 6.90 -2.86
C LEU A 27 10.66 6.11 -4.17
N GLN A 28 9.63 6.13 -5.03
CA GLN A 28 9.69 5.47 -6.35
C GLN A 28 10.76 6.06 -7.25
N LEU A 29 10.91 7.39 -7.28
CA LEU A 29 11.95 8.06 -8.04
C LEU A 29 13.34 7.73 -7.49
N TRP A 30 13.48 7.64 -6.17
CA TRP A 30 14.72 7.25 -5.52
C TRP A 30 15.12 5.80 -5.87
N ASP A 31 14.18 4.88 -5.82
CA ASP A 31 14.40 3.48 -6.20
C ASP A 31 14.77 3.36 -7.67
N LEU A 32 14.07 4.09 -8.54
CA LEU A 32 14.37 4.12 -9.97
C LEU A 32 15.80 4.63 -10.21
N GLY A 33 16.20 5.72 -9.55
CA GLY A 33 17.55 6.27 -9.66
C GLY A 33 18.62 5.27 -9.22
N ARG A 34 18.48 4.70 -8.01
CA ARG A 34 19.41 3.68 -7.50
C ARG A 34 19.49 2.45 -8.40
N ASN A 35 18.33 1.94 -8.84
CA ASN A 35 18.27 0.76 -9.71
C ASN A 35 18.82 1.04 -11.11
N THR A 36 18.68 2.26 -11.62
CA THR A 36 19.31 2.67 -12.89
C THR A 36 20.83 2.69 -12.76
N GLY A 37 21.37 3.20 -11.65
CA GLY A 37 22.82 3.11 -11.37
C GLY A 37 23.31 1.67 -11.31
N LYS A 38 22.56 0.79 -10.62
CA LYS A 38 22.85 -0.65 -10.57
C LYS A 38 22.77 -1.30 -11.95
N LEU A 39 21.83 -0.91 -12.80
CA LEU A 39 21.72 -1.38 -14.19
C LEU A 39 22.98 -1.02 -15.00
N LEU A 40 23.41 0.24 -14.94
CA LEU A 40 24.60 0.70 -15.66
C LEU A 40 25.86 -0.03 -15.19
N TYR A 41 26.00 -0.20 -13.87
CA TYR A 41 27.09 -1.00 -13.30
C TYR A 41 27.05 -2.45 -13.81
N ASN A 42 25.87 -3.08 -13.80
CA ASN A 42 25.69 -4.45 -14.25
C ASN A 42 25.99 -4.61 -15.75
N GLN A 43 25.71 -3.60 -16.56
CA GLN A 43 25.99 -3.63 -18.00
C GLN A 43 27.46 -3.37 -18.34
N THR A 44 28.22 -2.73 -17.43
CA THR A 44 29.61 -2.32 -17.65
C THR A 44 30.58 -3.15 -16.83
N LEU A 45 30.74 -2.82 -15.54
CA LEU A 45 31.75 -3.38 -14.65
C LEU A 45 31.44 -4.80 -14.23
N ALA A 46 30.17 -5.17 -14.04
CA ALA A 46 29.81 -6.54 -13.69
C ALA A 46 30.19 -7.56 -14.77
N ARG A 47 30.32 -7.13 -16.04
CA ARG A 47 30.82 -7.98 -17.13
C ARG A 47 32.32 -8.25 -17.03
N VAL A 48 33.07 -7.34 -16.40
CA VAL A 48 34.53 -7.42 -16.26
C VAL A 48 34.92 -8.10 -14.96
N ASN A 49 34.23 -7.79 -13.84
CA ASN A 49 34.57 -8.31 -12.51
C ASN A 49 33.63 -9.44 -12.04
N GLY A 50 32.59 -9.78 -12.80
CA GLY A 50 31.64 -10.85 -12.48
C GLY A 50 30.68 -10.57 -11.32
N ALA A 51 30.78 -9.42 -10.65
CA ALA A 51 29.96 -9.09 -9.49
C ALA A 51 28.73 -8.28 -9.93
N SER A 52 27.55 -8.88 -9.98
CA SER A 52 26.30 -8.15 -10.28
C SER A 52 25.64 -7.60 -9.03
N LEU A 53 25.17 -6.34 -9.08
CA LEU A 53 24.38 -5.72 -8.03
C LEU A 53 22.91 -6.13 -8.15
N ARG A 54 22.29 -6.45 -7.00
CA ARG A 54 20.85 -6.77 -6.94
C ARG A 54 20.01 -5.50 -6.92
N TYR A 55 18.93 -5.50 -7.69
CA TYR A 55 17.92 -4.44 -7.64
C TYR A 55 17.19 -4.48 -6.30
N GLU A 56 16.93 -3.31 -5.74
CA GLU A 56 16.24 -3.15 -4.47
C GLU A 56 15.08 -2.18 -4.65
N TRP A 57 13.94 -2.51 -4.05
CA TRP A 57 12.75 -1.67 -4.05
C TRP A 57 12.35 -1.44 -2.61
N SER A 58 12.06 -0.18 -2.27
CA SER A 58 11.59 0.19 -0.96
C SER A 58 10.12 -0.19 -0.79
N GLU A 59 9.79 -0.68 0.40
CA GLU A 59 8.40 -0.92 0.77
C GLU A 59 7.66 0.42 0.89
N HIS A 60 6.45 0.47 0.33
CA HIS A 60 5.67 1.68 0.31
C HIS A 60 4.75 1.71 1.53
N PRO A 61 4.53 2.87 2.16
CA PRO A 61 3.62 2.96 3.30
C PRO A 61 2.21 2.52 2.90
N ILE A 62 1.66 1.57 3.64
CA ILE A 62 0.30 1.06 3.45
C ILE A 62 -0.69 2.14 3.89
N ASN A 63 -1.69 2.42 3.06
CA ASN A 63 -2.79 3.30 3.46
C ASN A 63 -3.77 2.50 4.33
N LEU A 64 -3.51 2.49 5.63
CA LEU A 64 -4.30 1.75 6.61
C LEU A 64 -5.78 2.17 6.61
N ALA A 65 -6.07 3.46 6.44
CA ALA A 65 -7.44 3.96 6.37
C ALA A 65 -8.21 3.35 5.18
N ARG A 66 -7.57 3.30 4.00
CA ARG A 66 -8.14 2.63 2.81
C ARG A 66 -8.30 1.13 3.03
N LEU A 67 -7.33 0.48 3.68
CA LEU A 67 -7.40 -0.95 4.00
C LEU A 67 -8.64 -1.25 4.87
N LEU A 68 -8.82 -0.46 5.93
CA LEU A 68 -9.94 -0.58 6.85
C LEU A 68 -11.29 -0.33 6.16
N ASP A 69 -11.37 0.69 5.30
CA ASP A 69 -12.59 1.00 4.54
C ASP A 69 -13.00 -0.16 3.62
N ILE A 70 -12.05 -0.76 2.90
CA ILE A 70 -12.32 -1.93 2.05
C ILE A 70 -12.76 -3.13 2.90
N LEU A 71 -12.09 -3.40 4.03
CA LEU A 71 -12.46 -4.48 4.95
C LEU A 71 -13.89 -4.31 5.48
N MET A 72 -14.25 -3.10 5.91
CA MET A 72 -15.61 -2.80 6.37
C MET A 72 -16.65 -3.00 5.27
N GLN A 73 -16.36 -2.59 4.04
CA GLN A 73 -17.26 -2.77 2.90
C GLN A 73 -17.49 -4.25 2.58
N VAL A 74 -16.42 -5.06 2.60
CA VAL A 74 -16.52 -6.50 2.35
C VAL A 74 -17.32 -7.18 3.46
N HIS A 75 -17.05 -6.89 4.73
CA HIS A 75 -17.82 -7.46 5.83
C HIS A 75 -19.29 -7.03 5.84
N ALA A 76 -19.58 -5.78 5.45
CA ALA A 76 -20.97 -5.34 5.29
C ALA A 76 -21.68 -6.15 4.19
N GLU A 77 -21.04 -6.37 3.04
CA GLU A 77 -21.58 -7.20 1.97
C GLU A 77 -21.82 -8.65 2.42
N GLU A 78 -20.84 -9.26 3.10
CA GLU A 78 -20.96 -10.58 3.70
C GLU A 78 -22.18 -10.70 4.63
N ILE A 79 -22.31 -9.78 5.60
CA ILE A 79 -23.40 -9.79 6.58
C ILE A 79 -24.76 -9.56 5.91
N PHE A 80 -24.88 -8.49 5.11
CA PHE A 80 -26.18 -8.02 4.63
C PHE A 80 -26.66 -8.72 3.36
N ARG A 81 -25.75 -9.23 2.52
CA ARG A 81 -26.10 -9.83 1.24
C ARG A 81 -26.01 -11.34 1.24
N HIS A 82 -25.03 -11.88 1.96
CA HIS A 82 -24.74 -13.32 1.94
C HIS A 82 -25.23 -14.04 3.20
N GLY A 83 -25.40 -13.33 4.32
CA GLY A 83 -25.90 -13.90 5.58
C GLY A 83 -24.87 -14.76 6.32
N PHE A 84 -23.63 -14.74 5.86
CA PHE A 84 -22.46 -15.36 6.48
C PHE A 84 -21.30 -14.39 6.41
N PHE A 85 -20.49 -14.31 7.47
CA PHE A 85 -19.37 -13.38 7.56
C PHE A 85 -18.19 -14.04 8.26
N ASN A 86 -16.97 -13.64 7.89
CA ASN A 86 -15.80 -14.09 8.61
C ASN A 86 -15.71 -13.32 9.95
N ALA A 87 -15.89 -14.04 11.07
CA ALA A 87 -15.85 -13.45 12.41
C ALA A 87 -14.42 -13.17 12.90
N ASP A 88 -13.41 -13.67 12.18
CA ASP A 88 -12.00 -13.54 12.54
C ASP A 88 -11.15 -12.96 11.39
N PRO A 89 -11.35 -11.68 11.01
CA PRO A 89 -10.51 -11.01 10.03
C PRO A 89 -9.12 -10.69 10.60
N HIS A 90 -8.31 -11.73 10.81
CA HIS A 90 -6.92 -11.58 11.19
C HIS A 90 -6.12 -10.94 10.04
N PRO A 91 -5.15 -10.05 10.33
CA PRO A 91 -4.25 -9.51 9.33
C PRO A 91 -3.51 -10.58 8.50
N GLY A 92 -3.35 -11.78 9.04
CA GLY A 92 -2.76 -12.93 8.34
C GLY A 92 -3.60 -13.45 7.16
N ASN A 93 -4.90 -13.15 7.14
CA ASN A 93 -5.86 -13.60 6.13
C ASN A 93 -6.09 -12.54 5.04
N ILE A 94 -5.36 -11.42 5.11
CA ILE A 94 -5.52 -10.25 4.26
C ILE A 94 -4.21 -10.01 3.49
N MET A 95 -4.17 -10.38 2.22
CA MET A 95 -3.03 -10.14 1.33
C MET A 95 -3.22 -8.84 0.54
N LEU A 96 -2.30 -7.90 0.67
CA LEU A 96 -2.25 -6.74 -0.22
C LEU A 96 -1.54 -7.12 -1.53
N LEU A 97 -2.27 -7.04 -2.64
CA LEU A 97 -1.74 -7.30 -3.98
C LEU A 97 -0.92 -6.09 -4.48
N LYS A 98 0.03 -6.35 -5.39
CA LYS A 98 0.92 -5.33 -5.96
C LYS A 98 0.18 -4.21 -6.70
N ASP A 99 -1.04 -4.49 -7.16
CA ASP A 99 -1.93 -3.54 -7.84
C ASP A 99 -2.81 -2.75 -6.85
N GLY A 100 -2.67 -2.98 -5.54
CA GLY A 100 -3.43 -2.30 -4.49
C GLY A 100 -4.78 -2.93 -4.19
N ARG A 101 -5.13 -4.07 -4.80
CA ARG A 101 -6.28 -4.89 -4.39
C ARG A 101 -5.98 -5.67 -3.11
N ILE A 102 -7.02 -6.10 -2.44
CA ILE A 102 -6.94 -6.97 -1.26
C ILE A 102 -7.43 -8.36 -1.67
N GLY A 103 -6.61 -9.38 -1.43
CA GLY A 103 -7.01 -10.78 -1.48
C GLY A 103 -7.33 -11.25 -0.06
N LEU A 104 -8.53 -11.75 0.15
CA LEU A 104 -8.92 -12.44 1.38
C LEU A 104 -8.69 -13.94 1.17
N ILE A 105 -7.86 -14.53 2.02
CA ILE A 105 -7.31 -15.88 1.78
C ILE A 105 -8.01 -16.93 2.63
N ASP A 106 -8.64 -16.52 3.73
CA ASP A 106 -9.25 -17.44 4.69
C ASP A 106 -10.70 -17.07 4.98
N TYR A 107 -11.56 -18.09 4.90
CA TYR A 107 -13.00 -18.06 5.14
C TYR A 107 -13.43 -19.30 5.96
N GLY A 108 -12.49 -19.89 6.71
CA GLY A 108 -12.71 -21.09 7.52
C GLY A 108 -13.82 -20.97 8.57
#